data_AF-A0A953VVI3-F1
#
_entry.id   AF-A0A953VVI3-F1
#
_cell.length_a   1.000
_cell.length_b   1.000
_cell.length_c   1.000
_cell.angle_alpha   90.00
_cell.angle_beta   90.00
_cell.angle_gamma   90.00
#
_symmetry.space_group_name_H-M   'P 1'
#
loop_
_entity.id
_entity.type
_entity.pdbx_description
1 polymer ?
#
loop_
_entity_poly.entity_id
_entity_poly.type
_entity_poly.pdbx_seq_one_letter_code
_entity_poly.pdbx_strand_id
1 'polypeptide(L)'
;MKIAITAFVVTTALTSTAALADQGLIKRGAYLARIMDCAGCHMPRDATGMPVEAAGLSGGTVGFEIPGMGIFWPPNLTPEPTGLGEWSQDDIATALRTGVRPDGRVLAPVMPWPSYAALSDVDMRALTAFLATMPPVESERHPPVADARDATAPFYRLTVPE
;
A
#
# COMPACT_ATOMS: atom_id res chain seq x y z
N MET A 1 46.67 25.88 -36.52
CA MET A 1 45.68 25.88 -35.43
C MET A 1 44.50 25.02 -35.89
N LYS A 2 44.39 23.77 -35.41
CA LYS A 2 43.34 22.82 -35.83
C LYS A 2 42.16 22.94 -34.87
N ILE A 3 40.99 23.30 -35.39
CA ILE A 3 39.74 23.40 -34.64
C ILE A 3 39.11 21.99 -34.63
N ALA A 4 39.05 21.35 -33.47
CA ALA A 4 38.35 20.08 -33.28
C ALA A 4 36.88 20.38 -32.99
N ILE A 5 35.98 19.91 -33.87
CA ILE A 5 34.53 20.00 -33.69
C ILE A 5 34.09 18.73 -32.96
N THR A 6 33.79 18.85 -31.67
CA THR A 6 33.22 17.77 -30.88
C THR A 6 31.73 17.65 -31.20
N ALA A 7 31.32 16.61 -31.91
CA ALA A 7 29.92 16.33 -32.19
C ALA A 7 29.22 15.83 -30.91
N PHE A 8 28.29 16.61 -30.38
CA PHE A 8 27.43 16.20 -29.27
C PHE A 8 26.27 15.36 -29.86
N VAL A 9 26.32 14.04 -29.69
CA VAL A 9 25.24 13.15 -30.11
C VAL A 9 24.12 13.26 -29.07
N VAL A 10 23.05 13.94 -29.41
CA VAL A 10 21.81 13.97 -28.62
C VAL A 10 21.03 12.69 -28.95
N THR A 11 21.13 11.68 -28.08
CA THR A 11 20.25 10.49 -28.14
C THR A 11 18.88 10.84 -27.56
N THR A 12 17.90 11.08 -28.41
CA THR A 12 16.48 11.12 -28.05
C THR A 12 16.00 9.70 -27.73
N ALA A 13 15.66 9.44 -26.47
CA ALA A 13 15.02 8.18 -26.07
C ALA A 13 13.58 8.14 -26.61
N LEU A 14 13.28 7.20 -27.52
CA LEU A 14 11.91 6.92 -27.94
C LEU A 14 11.23 6.01 -26.90
N THR A 15 10.34 6.58 -26.10
CA THR A 15 9.47 5.80 -25.19
C THR A 15 8.40 5.07 -26.01
N SER A 16 8.24 3.76 -25.81
CA SER A 16 7.22 2.97 -26.52
C SER A 16 5.80 3.29 -26.04
N THR A 17 4.80 3.05 -26.89
CA THR A 17 3.38 3.19 -26.55
C THR A 17 2.95 2.26 -25.41
N ALA A 18 3.52 1.06 -25.34
CA ALA A 18 3.31 0.12 -24.25
C ALA A 18 3.83 0.67 -22.92
N ALA A 19 5.06 1.19 -22.89
CA ALA A 19 5.62 1.81 -21.68
C ALA A 19 4.81 3.04 -21.22
N LEU A 20 4.26 3.83 -22.16
CA LEU A 20 3.36 4.93 -21.84
C LEU A 20 2.01 4.45 -21.28
N ALA A 21 1.47 3.35 -21.80
CA ALA A 21 0.25 2.73 -21.29
C ALA A 21 0.45 2.17 -19.87
N ASP A 22 1.57 1.50 -19.61
CA ASP A 22 1.95 1.00 -18.28
C ASP A 22 2.11 2.18 -17.29
N GLN A 23 2.77 3.26 -17.71
CA GLN A 23 2.88 4.48 -16.91
C GLN A 23 1.51 5.12 -16.62
N GLY A 24 0.59 5.10 -17.60
CA GLY A 24 -0.79 5.57 -17.41
C GLY A 24 -1.55 4.73 -16.39
N LEU A 25 -1.40 3.40 -16.47
CA LEU A 25 -2.00 2.44 -15.54
C LEU A 25 -1.48 2.65 -14.10
N ILE A 26 -0.16 2.76 -13.93
CA ILE A 26 0.47 3.00 -12.62
C ILE A 26 0.03 4.35 -12.04
N LYS A 27 -0.04 5.42 -12.85
CA LYS A 27 -0.55 6.73 -12.40
C LYS A 27 -2.01 6.66 -11.95
N ARG A 28 -2.86 5.90 -12.65
CA ARG A 28 -4.24 5.64 -12.23
C ARG A 28 -4.28 4.91 -10.89
N GLY A 29 -3.43 3.90 -10.70
CA GLY A 29 -3.29 3.18 -9.43
C GLY A 29 -2.86 4.07 -8.27
N ALA A 30 -1.85 4.91 -8.49
CA ALA A 30 -1.38 5.88 -7.50
C ALA A 30 -2.50 6.86 -7.08
N TYR A 31 -3.28 7.32 -8.07
CA TYR A 31 -4.43 8.17 -7.80
C TYR A 31 -5.52 7.44 -7.00
N LEU A 32 -5.84 6.18 -7.36
CA LEU A 32 -6.79 5.34 -6.61
C LEU A 32 -6.34 5.15 -5.16
N ALA A 33 -5.08 4.77 -4.94
CA ALA A 33 -4.51 4.60 -3.59
C ALA A 33 -4.62 5.89 -2.76
N ARG A 34 -4.50 7.07 -3.40
CA ARG A 34 -4.68 8.36 -2.74
C ARG A 34 -6.14 8.65 -2.37
N ILE A 35 -7.08 8.50 -3.30
CA ILE A 35 -8.49 8.86 -3.04
C ILE A 35 -9.23 7.82 -2.18
N MET A 36 -8.73 6.59 -2.14
CA MET A 36 -9.20 5.52 -1.27
C MET A 36 -8.54 5.54 0.11
N ASP A 37 -7.69 6.54 0.36
CA ASP A 37 -7.00 6.81 1.62
C ASP A 37 -6.14 5.65 2.14
N CYS A 38 -5.42 4.95 1.25
CA CYS A 38 -4.50 3.89 1.67
C CYS A 38 -3.43 4.43 2.64
N ALA A 39 -2.93 5.65 2.40
CA ALA A 39 -1.96 6.31 3.27
C ALA A 39 -2.54 6.74 4.62
N GLY A 40 -3.86 6.88 4.77
CA GLY A 40 -4.50 7.17 6.05
C GLY A 40 -4.11 6.13 7.10
N CYS A 41 -4.13 4.85 6.71
CA CYS A 41 -3.85 3.72 7.58
C CYS A 41 -2.45 3.11 7.36
N HIS A 42 -2.01 2.93 6.12
CA HIS A 42 -0.80 2.16 5.81
C HIS A 42 0.48 2.98 5.72
N MET A 43 0.42 4.30 5.93
CA MET A 43 1.62 5.13 6.09
C MET A 43 1.92 5.32 7.58
N PRO A 44 3.17 5.10 8.01
CA PRO A 44 3.52 5.29 9.41
C PRO A 44 3.44 6.77 9.81
N ARG A 45 3.17 7.01 11.10
CA ARG A 45 3.19 8.33 11.73
C ARG A 45 4.41 8.43 12.66
N ASP A 46 5.05 9.59 12.67
CA ASP A 46 6.11 9.88 13.65
C ASP A 46 5.54 10.14 15.05
N ALA A 47 6.42 10.41 16.02
CA ALA A 47 6.04 10.66 17.40
C ALA A 47 5.12 11.91 17.60
N THR A 48 5.04 12.79 16.61
CA THR A 48 4.14 13.95 16.61
C THR A 48 2.80 13.67 15.92
N GLY A 49 2.64 12.46 15.37
CA GLY A 49 1.46 12.05 14.61
C GLY A 49 1.50 12.43 13.13
N MET A 50 2.61 12.99 12.63
CA MET A 50 2.74 13.43 11.24
C MET A 50 3.06 12.26 10.30
N PRO A 51 2.51 12.25 9.06
CA PRO A 51 2.89 11.28 8.03
C PRO A 51 4.40 11.24 7.78
N VAL A 52 4.97 10.03 7.75
CA VAL A 52 6.36 9.81 7.31
C VAL A 52 6.34 9.48 5.81
N GLU A 53 6.25 10.52 4.97
CA GLU A 53 6.10 10.37 3.51
C GLU A 53 7.19 9.50 2.86
N ALA A 54 8.43 9.58 3.37
CA ALA A 54 9.56 8.79 2.87
C ALA A 54 9.38 7.27 3.08
N ALA A 55 8.54 6.86 4.02
CA ALA A 55 8.23 5.45 4.28
C ALA A 55 7.13 4.91 3.36
N GLY A 56 6.42 5.77 2.62
CA GLY A 56 5.35 5.35 1.71
C GLY A 56 4.25 4.56 2.43
N LEU A 57 3.80 3.45 1.83
CA LEU A 57 2.77 2.57 2.40
C LEU A 57 3.40 1.39 3.15
N SER A 58 4.47 1.62 3.91
CA SER A 58 5.24 0.56 4.57
C SER A 58 4.59 -0.04 5.82
N GLY A 59 3.35 0.36 6.15
CA GLY A 59 2.61 -0.12 7.30
C GLY A 59 2.37 0.98 8.33
N GLY A 60 1.21 0.93 8.97
CA GLY A 60 0.79 1.92 9.95
C GLY A 60 1.37 1.64 11.34
N THR A 61 1.83 2.69 12.02
CA THR A 61 2.28 2.62 13.43
C THR A 61 1.14 2.80 14.44
N VAL A 62 -0.06 3.15 13.96
CA VAL A 62 -1.26 3.32 14.78
C VAL A 62 -2.16 2.10 14.63
N GLY A 63 -2.46 1.43 15.74
CA GLY A 63 -3.33 0.25 15.76
C GLY A 63 -4.82 0.61 15.77
N PHE A 64 -5.66 -0.41 15.59
CA PHE A 64 -7.12 -0.32 15.69
C PHE A 64 -7.64 -1.47 16.55
N GLU A 65 -8.23 -1.13 17.68
CA GLU A 65 -8.95 -2.08 18.53
C GLU A 65 -10.33 -2.35 17.93
N ILE A 66 -10.59 -3.62 17.66
CA ILE A 66 -11.84 -4.14 17.16
C ILE A 66 -12.49 -4.93 18.30
N PRO A 67 -13.67 -4.50 18.79
CA PRO A 67 -14.35 -5.15 19.91
C PRO A 67 -14.48 -6.66 19.72
N GLY A 68 -13.96 -7.42 20.68
CA GLY A 68 -13.99 -8.90 20.67
C GLY A 68 -12.99 -9.58 19.73
N MET A 69 -12.18 -8.84 18.96
CA MET A 69 -11.19 -9.41 18.03
C MET A 69 -9.74 -9.03 18.36
N GLY A 70 -9.52 -7.98 19.16
CA GLY A 70 -8.20 -7.51 19.56
C GLY A 70 -7.76 -6.27 18.78
N ILE A 71 -6.45 -5.99 18.78
CA ILE A 71 -5.85 -4.83 18.14
C ILE A 71 -5.06 -5.26 16.91
N PHE A 72 -5.24 -4.53 15.81
CA PHE A 72 -4.64 -4.79 14.52
C PHE A 72 -3.90 -3.56 14.02
N TRP A 73 -2.74 -3.76 13.39
CA TRP A 73 -2.00 -2.69 12.72
C TRP A 73 -2.09 -2.86 11.20
N PRO A 74 -2.18 -1.76 10.44
CA PRO A 74 -2.15 -1.80 8.99
C PRO A 74 -0.81 -2.38 8.49
N PRO A 75 -0.81 -3.48 7.72
CA PRO A 75 0.42 -4.12 7.25
C PRO A 75 1.16 -3.28 6.19
N ASN A 76 2.42 -3.64 5.94
CA ASN A 76 3.22 -3.13 4.83
C ASN A 76 2.59 -3.50 3.47
N LEU A 77 2.34 -2.51 2.61
CA LEU A 77 1.79 -2.68 1.26
C LEU A 77 2.85 -2.58 0.15
N THR A 78 4.11 -2.32 0.50
CA THR A 78 5.21 -2.27 -0.48
C THR A 78 5.61 -3.69 -0.89
N PRO A 79 6.28 -3.90 -2.06
CA PRO A 79 6.73 -5.20 -2.53
C PRO A 79 7.99 -5.68 -1.77
N GLU A 80 7.99 -5.51 -0.45
CA GLU A 80 9.00 -6.01 0.47
C GLU A 80 8.53 -7.36 1.06
N PRO A 81 9.43 -8.33 1.35
CA PRO A 81 9.05 -9.66 1.87
C PRO A 81 8.12 -9.69 3.10
N THR A 82 8.21 -8.73 4.02
CA THR A 82 7.30 -8.58 5.17
C THR A 82 5.97 -7.90 4.81
N GLY A 83 5.89 -7.30 3.62
CA GLY A 83 4.70 -6.71 3.00
C GLY A 83 4.09 -7.60 1.92
N LEU A 84 3.97 -7.06 0.70
CA LEU A 84 3.35 -7.72 -0.46
C LEU A 84 4.37 -8.41 -1.38
N GLY A 85 5.65 -8.49 -1.02
CA GLY A 85 6.71 -9.03 -1.89
C GLY A 85 6.46 -10.46 -2.38
N GLU A 86 5.77 -11.28 -1.58
CA GLU A 86 5.42 -12.66 -1.94
C GLU A 86 4.01 -12.79 -2.57
N TRP A 87 3.28 -11.68 -2.72
CA TRP A 87 1.92 -11.68 -3.26
C TRP A 87 1.94 -11.34 -4.75
N SER A 88 1.24 -12.12 -5.55
CA SER A 88 0.96 -11.71 -6.93
C SER A 88 -0.05 -10.56 -6.97
N GLN A 89 -0.15 -9.86 -8.10
CA GLN A 89 -1.20 -8.85 -8.27
C GLN A 89 -2.61 -9.44 -8.16
N ASP A 90 -2.79 -10.69 -8.58
CA ASP A 90 -4.07 -11.41 -8.49
C ASP A 90 -4.40 -11.79 -7.04
N ASP A 91 -3.39 -12.11 -6.22
CA ASP A 91 -3.55 -12.32 -4.78
C ASP A 91 -4.04 -11.04 -4.09
N ILE A 92 -3.42 -9.90 -4.42
CA ILE A 92 -3.84 -8.60 -3.90
C ILE A 92 -5.27 -8.29 -4.36
N ALA A 93 -5.58 -8.47 -5.65
CA ALA A 93 -6.92 -8.25 -6.18
C ALA A 93 -7.97 -9.12 -5.47
N THR A 94 -7.65 -10.40 -5.25
CA THR A 94 -8.53 -11.36 -4.57
C THR A 94 -8.78 -10.93 -3.12
N ALA A 95 -7.75 -10.52 -2.40
CA ALA A 95 -7.88 -10.03 -1.03
C ALA A 95 -8.74 -8.75 -0.97
N LEU A 96 -8.58 -7.83 -1.92
CA LEU A 96 -9.39 -6.61 -1.99
C LEU A 96 -10.86 -6.89 -2.41
N ARG A 97 -11.12 -7.93 -3.19
CA ARG A 97 -12.47 -8.32 -3.63
C ARG A 97 -13.25 -9.11 -2.58
N THR A 98 -12.56 -9.99 -1.86
CA THR A 98 -13.19 -11.01 -1.02
C THR A 98 -12.91 -10.85 0.46
N GLY A 99 -11.93 -10.03 0.81
CA GLY A 99 -11.41 -9.94 2.17
C GLY A 99 -10.54 -11.13 2.56
N VAL A 100 -10.25 -12.08 1.67
CA VAL A 100 -9.51 -13.31 1.99
C VAL A 100 -8.07 -13.22 1.46
N ARG A 101 -7.11 -13.45 2.35
CA ARG A 101 -5.68 -13.47 2.05
C ARG A 101 -5.28 -14.79 1.37
N PRO A 102 -4.12 -14.86 0.69
CA PRO A 102 -3.60 -16.12 0.14
C PRO A 102 -3.41 -17.23 1.18
N ASP A 103 -3.14 -16.83 2.43
CA ASP A 103 -3.01 -17.74 3.59
C ASP A 103 -4.37 -18.15 4.20
N GLY A 104 -5.49 -17.78 3.58
CA GLY A 104 -6.85 -18.12 4.01
C GLY A 104 -7.40 -17.27 5.17
N ARG A 105 -6.59 -16.42 5.80
CA ARG A 105 -7.09 -15.50 6.84
C ARG A 105 -7.93 -14.38 6.23
N VAL A 106 -8.87 -13.87 7.02
CA VAL A 106 -9.71 -12.74 6.63
C VAL A 106 -9.03 -11.43 7.03
N LEU A 107 -9.11 -10.41 6.17
CA LEU A 107 -8.68 -9.05 6.46
C LEU A 107 -9.49 -8.50 7.64
N ALA A 108 -8.82 -7.76 8.53
CA ALA A 108 -9.48 -7.13 9.67
C ALA A 108 -10.63 -6.23 9.18
N PRO A 109 -11.82 -6.25 9.84
CA PRO A 109 -13.00 -5.54 9.35
C PRO A 109 -12.88 -4.01 9.35
N VAL A 110 -11.83 -3.47 10.00
CA VAL A 110 -11.47 -2.04 9.90
C VAL A 110 -10.93 -1.67 8.51
N MET A 111 -10.40 -2.64 7.77
CA MET A 111 -9.99 -2.45 6.38
C MET A 111 -11.26 -2.44 5.51
N PRO A 112 -11.56 -1.37 4.76
CA PRO A 112 -12.80 -1.21 4.00
C PRO A 112 -12.81 -2.00 2.67
N TRP A 113 -12.36 -3.25 2.68
CA TRP A 113 -12.30 -4.10 1.50
C TRP A 113 -13.66 -4.29 0.80
N PRO A 114 -14.83 -4.33 1.48
CA PRO A 114 -16.11 -4.45 0.76
C PRO A 114 -16.39 -3.26 -0.16
N SER A 115 -15.92 -2.07 0.21
CA SER A 115 -16.00 -0.87 -0.63
C SER A 115 -15.06 -0.97 -1.82
N TYR A 116 -13.86 -1.52 -1.62
CA TYR A 116 -12.86 -1.69 -2.67
C TYR A 116 -13.21 -2.83 -3.64
N ALA A 117 -14.01 -3.79 -3.19
CA ALA A 117 -14.51 -4.87 -4.03
C ALA A 117 -15.38 -4.39 -5.21
N ALA A 118 -15.92 -3.18 -5.12
CA ALA A 118 -16.72 -2.54 -6.16
C ALA A 118 -15.89 -1.85 -7.26
N LEU A 119 -14.55 -1.81 -7.15
CA LEU A 119 -13.71 -1.28 -8.21
C LEU A 119 -13.95 -2.04 -9.52
N SER A 120 -13.86 -1.32 -10.64
CA SER A 120 -13.80 -1.96 -11.96
C SER A 120 -12.54 -2.81 -12.07
N ASP A 121 -12.54 -3.81 -12.97
CA ASP A 121 -11.34 -4.64 -13.16
C ASP A 121 -10.14 -3.81 -13.64
N VAL A 122 -10.39 -2.74 -14.41
CA VAL A 122 -9.36 -1.80 -14.86
C VAL A 122 -8.74 -1.08 -13.68
N ASP A 123 -9.56 -0.60 -12.74
CA ASP A 123 -9.09 0.12 -11.56
C ASP A 123 -8.41 -0.81 -10.56
N MET A 124 -8.92 -2.04 -10.39
CA MET A 124 -8.27 -3.04 -9.55
C MET A 124 -6.86 -3.37 -10.10
N ARG A 125 -6.73 -3.63 -11.41
CA ARG A 125 -5.43 -3.84 -12.05
C ARG A 125 -4.50 -2.63 -11.92
N ALA A 126 -5.05 -1.41 -12.04
CA ALA A 126 -4.27 -0.20 -11.88
C ALA A 126 -3.71 -0.08 -10.45
N LEU A 127 -4.55 -0.31 -9.45
CA LEU A 127 -4.16 -0.28 -8.04
C LEU A 127 -3.11 -1.33 -7.72
N THR A 128 -3.31 -2.59 -8.12
CA THR A 128 -2.35 -3.68 -7.86
C THR A 128 -1.03 -3.46 -8.59
N ALA A 129 -1.05 -2.95 -9.82
CA ALA A 129 0.14 -2.60 -10.57
C ALA A 129 0.93 -1.49 -9.86
N PHE A 130 0.25 -0.44 -9.39
CA PHE A 130 0.90 0.61 -8.61
C PHE A 130 1.61 0.05 -7.37
N LEU A 131 0.91 -0.74 -6.54
CA LEU A 131 1.48 -1.36 -5.34
C LEU A 131 2.72 -2.20 -5.66
N ALA A 132 2.66 -3.01 -6.73
CA ALA A 132 3.79 -3.85 -7.16
C ALA A 132 5.01 -3.05 -7.66
N THR A 133 4.83 -1.79 -8.07
CA THR A 133 5.92 -0.91 -8.54
C THR A 133 6.46 0.04 -7.48
N MET A 134 5.89 0.03 -6.27
CA MET A 134 6.38 0.88 -5.19
C MET A 134 7.82 0.53 -4.80
N PRO A 135 8.62 1.50 -4.34
CA PRO A 135 9.89 1.18 -3.68
C PRO A 135 9.63 0.25 -2.48
N PRO A 136 10.33 -0.89 -2.37
CA PRO A 136 10.24 -1.75 -1.20
C PRO A 136 10.81 -1.01 0.01
N VAL A 137 10.09 -1.03 1.13
CA VAL A 137 10.52 -0.41 2.38
C VAL A 137 10.39 -1.46 3.48
N GLU A 138 11.50 -1.78 4.12
CA GLU A 138 11.51 -2.64 5.30
C GLU A 138 10.81 -1.91 6.45
N SER A 139 9.97 -2.63 7.19
CA SER A 139 9.26 -2.09 8.34
C SER A 139 9.04 -3.14 9.42
N GLU A 140 8.87 -2.67 10.65
CA GLU A 140 8.54 -3.55 11.77
C GLU A 140 7.13 -4.11 11.60
N ARG A 141 7.01 -5.43 11.64
CA ARG A 141 5.71 -6.10 11.62
C ARG A 141 5.11 -6.12 13.02
N HIS A 142 4.04 -5.35 13.23
CA HIS A 142 3.22 -5.46 14.43
C HIS A 142 2.19 -6.60 14.28
N PRO A 143 2.33 -7.73 15.01
CA PRO A 143 1.32 -8.79 14.96
C PRO A 143 0.02 -8.35 15.66
N PRO A 144 -1.14 -8.95 15.31
CA PRO A 144 -2.36 -8.73 16.07
C PRO A 144 -2.18 -9.13 17.54
N VAL A 145 -2.77 -8.34 18.45
CA VAL A 145 -2.71 -8.57 19.89
C VAL A 145 -4.13 -8.76 20.42
N ALA A 146 -4.36 -9.79 21.23
CA ALA A 146 -5.70 -10.11 21.73
C ALA A 146 -6.17 -9.14 22.84
N ASP A 147 -5.28 -8.74 23.75
CA ASP A 147 -5.59 -7.86 24.89
C ASP A 147 -4.95 -6.48 24.71
N ALA A 148 -5.74 -5.42 24.92
CA ALA A 148 -5.25 -4.05 24.83
C ALA A 148 -4.15 -3.71 25.84
N ARG A 149 -4.04 -4.46 26.94
CA ARG A 149 -2.98 -4.29 27.96
C ARG A 149 -1.60 -4.71 27.46
N ASP A 150 -1.55 -5.59 26.46
CA ASP A 150 -0.33 -6.13 25.89
C ASP A 150 0.09 -5.39 24.60
N ALA A 151 -0.72 -4.42 24.15
CA ALA A 151 -0.51 -3.69 22.90
C ALA A 151 0.35 -2.45 23.07
N THR A 152 1.23 -2.22 22.10
CA THR A 152 2.01 -0.98 21.99
C THR A 152 1.11 0.17 21.55
N ALA A 153 1.05 1.24 22.34
CA ALA A 153 0.36 2.48 21.95
C ALA A 153 1.11 3.23 20.82
N PRO A 154 0.43 4.02 19.98
CA PRO A 154 -1.00 4.36 20.03
C PRO A 154 -1.89 3.41 19.21
N PHE A 155 -3.16 3.32 19.60
CA PHE A 155 -4.22 2.67 18.82
C PHE A 155 -5.58 3.37 19.03
N TYR A 156 -6.44 3.32 18.02
CA TYR A 156 -7.82 3.78 18.11
C TYR A 156 -8.71 2.71 18.72
N ARG A 157 -9.62 3.09 19.61
CA ARG A 157 -10.69 2.20 20.10
C ARG A 157 -12.01 2.54 19.44
N LEU A 158 -12.52 1.61 18.64
CA LEU A 158 -13.87 1.68 18.11
C LEU A 158 -14.85 1.37 19.24
N THR A 159 -15.55 2.40 19.72
CA THR A 159 -16.64 2.24 20.69
C THR A 159 -17.96 2.38 19.93
N VAL A 160 -18.81 1.36 20.02
CA VAL A 160 -20.19 1.48 19.53
C VAL A 160 -20.97 2.17 20.65
N PRO A 161 -21.64 3.30 20.39
CA PRO A 161 -22.54 3.90 21.37
C PRO A 161 -23.61 2.87 21.75
N GLU A 162 -23.86 2.70 23.04
CA GLU A 162 -24.97 1.89 23.57
C GLU A 162 -26.34 2.49 23.21
#